data_AF-A0A2T6FUK5-F1
#
_entry.id   AF-A0A2T6FUK5-F1
#
_cell.length_a   1.000
_cell.length_b   1.000
_cell.length_c   1.000
_cell.angle_alpha   90.00
_cell.angle_beta   90.00
_cell.angle_gamma   90.00
#
_symmetry.space_group_name_H-M   'P 1'
#
loop_
_entity.id
_entity.type
_entity.pdbx_description
1 polymer ?
#
loop_
_entity_poly.entity_id
_entity_poly.type
_entity_poly.pdbx_seq_one_letter_code
_entity_poly.pdbx_strand_id
1 'polypeptide(L)'
;MENLPFIVSTYARNIIIFGVERFTPRDGFKGIAESYYQDVTVYAARKYYIDDLDAAKEKEWITQKEYDDIISLKTPKDLTHRPAAQ
;
A
#
# COMPACT_ATOMS: atom_id res chain seq x y z
N MET A 1 -1.54 15.26 14.28
CA MET A 1 -1.51 15.94 12.97
C MET A 1 -2.08 14.96 11.97
N GLU A 2 -3.18 15.30 11.32
CA GLU A 2 -3.69 14.47 10.21
C GLU A 2 -2.82 14.76 8.98
N ASN A 3 -2.30 13.73 8.33
CA ASN A 3 -1.53 13.91 7.10
C ASN A 3 -2.43 14.35 5.95
N LEU A 4 -1.86 15.04 4.96
CA LEU A 4 -2.61 15.51 3.79
C LEU A 4 -3.11 14.31 2.96
N PRO A 5 -4.44 14.14 2.77
CA PRO A 5 -5.00 12.96 2.09
C PRO A 5 -4.47 12.73 0.67
N PHE A 6 -4.19 13.82 -0.06
CA PHE A 6 -3.59 13.75 -1.40
C PHE A 6 -2.19 13.10 -1.39
N ILE A 7 -1.36 13.42 -0.39
CA ILE A 7 -0.01 12.86 -0.26
C ILE A 7 -0.09 11.37 0.08
N VAL A 8 -0.95 11.01 1.04
CA VAL A 8 -1.21 9.61 1.41
C VAL A 8 -1.60 8.79 0.19
N SER A 9 -2.55 9.27 -0.61
CA SER A 9 -3.00 8.57 -1.82
C SER A 9 -1.90 8.43 -2.88
N THR A 10 -1.02 9.43 -2.98
CA THR A 10 0.10 9.45 -3.94
C THR A 10 1.17 8.44 -3.53
N TYR A 11 1.55 8.41 -2.25
CA TYR A 11 2.46 7.40 -1.72
C TYR A 11 1.91 5.99 -1.89
N ALA A 12 0.66 5.75 -1.50
CA ALA A 12 0.04 4.44 -1.64
C ALA A 12 0.05 3.95 -3.09
N ARG A 13 -0.27 4.84 -4.05
CA ARG A 13 -0.24 4.50 -5.48
C ARG A 13 1.17 4.23 -5.99
N ASN A 14 2.13 5.07 -5.61
CA ASN A 14 3.52 4.95 -6.06
C ASN A 14 4.18 3.68 -5.51
N ILE A 15 3.82 3.25 -4.30
CA ILE A 15 4.32 2.02 -3.69
C ILE A 15 3.60 0.79 -4.28
N ILE A 16 2.27 0.75 -4.22
CA ILE A 16 1.50 -0.46 -4.52
C ILE A 16 1.30 -0.70 -6.02
N ILE A 17 1.11 0.36 -6.81
CA ILE A 17 0.74 0.22 -8.24
C ILE A 17 1.92 0.41 -9.17
N PHE A 18 2.82 1.36 -8.86
CA PHE A 18 3.92 1.71 -9.76
C PHE A 18 5.30 1.21 -9.32
N GLY A 19 5.49 0.92 -8.03
CA GLY A 19 6.78 0.48 -7.49
C GLY A 19 7.90 1.52 -7.53
N VAL A 20 7.54 2.81 -7.65
CA VAL A 20 8.50 3.94 -7.76
C VAL A 20 8.76 4.62 -6.42
N GLU A 21 8.33 4.02 -5.32
CA GLU A 21 8.58 4.45 -3.95
C GLU A 21 8.56 3.24 -3.01
N ARG A 22 9.03 3.41 -1.76
CA ARG A 22 8.98 2.39 -0.70
C ARG A 22 8.40 2.96 0.59
N PHE A 23 7.91 2.09 1.48
CA PHE A 23 7.61 2.52 2.85
C PHE A 23 8.91 2.94 3.53
N THR A 24 9.86 2.03 3.68
CA THR A 24 11.17 2.30 4.30
C THR A 24 12.29 2.48 3.26
N PRO A 25 13.43 3.11 3.62
CA PRO A 25 14.57 3.22 2.72
C PRO A 25 15.10 1.83 2.30
N ARG A 26 15.05 1.52 1.00
CA ARG A 26 15.56 0.28 0.38
C ARG A 26 15.56 0.39 -1.15
N ASP A 27 16.26 -0.51 -1.83
CA ASP A 27 16.35 -0.58 -3.30
C ASP A 27 16.72 0.73 -4.01
N GLY A 28 17.46 1.62 -3.32
CA GLY A 28 17.81 2.96 -3.81
C GLY A 28 16.74 4.04 -3.59
N PHE A 29 15.59 3.70 -3.01
CA PHE A 29 14.56 4.65 -2.60
C PHE A 29 14.81 5.17 -1.19
N LYS A 30 14.46 6.44 -0.96
CA LYS A 30 14.55 7.08 0.36
C LYS A 30 13.46 6.61 1.32
N GLY A 31 12.38 6.02 0.81
CA GLY A 31 11.19 5.73 1.59
C GLY A 31 10.36 6.98 1.84
N ILE A 32 9.13 6.79 2.32
CA ILE A 32 8.24 7.88 2.71
C ILE A 32 8.58 8.34 4.14
N ALA A 33 8.05 9.49 4.56
CA ALA A 33 8.21 9.92 5.94
C ALA A 33 7.41 9.00 6.88
N GLU A 34 8.01 8.63 8.02
CA GLU A 34 7.43 7.70 9.00
C GLU A 34 6.03 8.12 9.47
N SER A 35 5.78 9.43 9.59
CA SER A 35 4.47 9.96 9.95
C SER A 35 3.35 9.53 9.00
N TYR A 36 3.66 9.20 7.74
CA TYR A 36 2.70 8.77 6.73
C TYR A 36 2.49 7.26 6.70
N TYR A 37 3.31 6.45 7.37
CA TYR A 37 3.27 4.99 7.23
C TYR A 37 1.89 4.45 7.55
N GLN A 38 1.37 4.78 8.73
CA GLN A 38 0.06 4.29 9.17
C GLN A 38 -1.06 4.70 8.21
N ASP A 39 -1.07 5.97 7.78
CA ASP A 39 -2.12 6.47 6.90
C ASP A 39 -2.06 5.84 5.50
N VAL A 40 -0.85 5.60 4.97
CA VAL A 40 -0.65 4.92 3.69
C VAL A 40 -1.06 3.45 3.78
N THR A 41 -0.73 2.77 4.88
CA THR A 41 -1.15 1.37 5.13
C THR A 41 -2.67 1.26 5.21
N VAL A 42 -3.34 2.14 5.98
CA VAL A 42 -4.81 2.17 6.09
C VAL A 42 -5.45 2.51 4.74
N TYR A 43 -4.88 3.46 4.00
CA TYR A 43 -5.38 3.82 2.67
C TYR A 43 -5.28 2.63 1.71
N ALA A 44 -4.13 1.95 1.68
CA ALA A 44 -3.91 0.77 0.83
C ALA A 44 -4.89 -0.36 1.16
N ALA A 45 -5.13 -0.62 2.45
CA ALA A 45 -6.09 -1.63 2.91
C ALA A 45 -7.50 -1.35 2.36
N ARG A 46 -7.94 -0.08 2.36
CA ARG A 46 -9.28 0.32 1.92
C ARG A 46 -9.44 0.42 0.40
N LYS A 47 -8.37 0.75 -0.33
CA LYS A 47 -8.45 1.20 -1.73
C LYS A 47 -7.86 0.26 -2.77
N TYR A 48 -7.01 -0.69 -2.38
CA TYR A 48 -6.42 -1.64 -3.32
C TYR A 48 -6.93 -3.04 -3.10
N TYR A 49 -7.03 -3.82 -4.18
CA TYR A 49 -7.39 -5.22 -4.10
C TYR A 49 -6.23 -6.04 -3.53
N ILE A 50 -6.54 -7.19 -2.95
CA ILE A 50 -5.55 -8.19 -2.52
C ILE A 50 -4.64 -8.54 -3.69
N ASP A 51 -5.18 -8.68 -4.90
CA ASP A 51 -4.40 -8.95 -6.11
C ASP A 51 -3.34 -7.86 -6.41
N ASP A 52 -3.66 -6.59 -6.12
CA ASP A 52 -2.69 -5.49 -6.29
C ASP A 52 -1.58 -5.55 -5.23
N LEU A 53 -1.94 -5.92 -3.99
CA LEU A 53 -1.02 -6.08 -2.88
C LEU A 53 -0.11 -7.30 -3.07
N ASP A 54 -0.65 -8.40 -3.57
CA ASP A 54 0.09 -9.60 -3.93
C ASP A 54 1.10 -9.28 -5.04
N ALA A 55 0.66 -8.60 -6.10
CA ALA A 55 1.56 -8.17 -7.18
C ALA A 55 2.67 -7.22 -6.68
N ALA A 56 2.35 -6.29 -5.77
CA ALA A 56 3.35 -5.41 -5.17
C ALA A 56 4.36 -6.19 -4.33
N LYS A 57 3.91 -7.21 -3.59
CA LYS A 57 4.76 -8.09 -2.78
C LYS A 57 5.64 -9.01 -3.64
N GLU A 58 5.08 -9.62 -4.69
CA GLU A 58 5.82 -10.48 -5.64
C GLU A 58 6.93 -9.71 -6.36
N LYS A 59 6.71 -8.43 -6.64
CA LYS A 59 7.72 -7.52 -7.21
C LYS A 59 8.64 -6.89 -6.17
N GLU A 60 8.52 -7.32 -4.90
CA GLU A 60 9.28 -6.82 -3.76
C GLU A 60 9.14 -5.31 -3.54
N TRP A 61 8.06 -4.66 -4.00
CA TRP A 61 7.78 -3.24 -3.77
C TRP A 61 7.30 -2.95 -2.36
N ILE A 62 6.75 -3.97 -1.71
CA ILE A 62 6.47 -4.01 -0.27
C ILE A 62 7.08 -5.28 0.33
N THR A 63 7.43 -5.23 1.60
CA THR A 63 7.93 -6.39 2.35
C THR A 63 6.77 -7.30 2.78
N GLN A 64 7.07 -8.54 3.18
CA GLN A 64 6.07 -9.43 3.79
C GLN A 64 5.39 -8.77 5.00
N LYS A 65 6.16 -8.09 5.85
CA LYS A 65 5.62 -7.39 7.02
C LYS A 65 4.65 -6.28 6.62
N GLU A 66 5.02 -5.44 5.66
CA GLU A 66 4.16 -4.35 5.17
C GLU A 66 2.87 -4.90 4.55
N TYR A 67 2.97 -5.99 3.80
CA TYR A 67 1.81 -6.69 3.27
C TYR A 67 0.89 -7.19 4.39
N ASP A 68 1.43 -7.88 5.40
CA ASP A 68 0.65 -8.41 6.52
C ASP A 68 -0.01 -7.29 7.33
N ASP A 69 0.71 -6.17 7.54
CA ASP A 69 0.19 -4.99 8.20
C ASP A 69 -1.01 -4.40 7.41
N ILE A 70 -0.92 -4.33 6.07
CA ILE A 70 -2.04 -3.87 5.21
C ILE A 70 -3.22 -4.85 5.25
N ILE A 71 -2.97 -6.15 5.10
CA ILE A 71 -4.03 -7.18 5.08
C ILE A 71 -4.76 -7.24 6.42
N SER A 72 -4.04 -7.10 7.53
CA SER A 72 -4.63 -7.12 8.89
C SER A 72 -5.65 -5.99 9.12
N LEU A 73 -5.56 -4.90 8.35
CA LEU A 73 -6.45 -3.75 8.42
C LEU A 73 -7.64 -3.83 7.47
N LYS A 74 -7.68 -4.80 6.56
CA LYS A 74 -8.81 -5.00 5.66
C LYS A 74 -10.03 -5.50 6.42
N THR A 75 -11.18 -4.95 6.09
CA THR A 75 -12.49 -5.39 6.59
C THR A 75 -13.31 -6.01 5.46
N PRO A 76 -14.38 -6.78 5.77
CA PRO A 76 -15.26 -7.32 4.73
C PRO A 76 -15.96 -6.29 3.84
N LYS A 77 -15.93 -5.00 4.22
CA LYS A 77 -16.50 -3.89 3.44
C LYS A 77 -15.49 -3.29 2.45
N ASP A 78 -14.21 -3.63 2.57
CA ASP A 78 -13.15 -3.12 1.72
C ASP A 78 -13.00 -3.96 0.45
N LEU A 79 -12.28 -3.41 -0.53
CA LEU A 79 -11.97 -4.13 -1.76
C LEU A 79 -11.10 -5.36 -1.44
N THR A 80 -11.62 -6.54 -1.76
CA THR A 80 -10.92 -7.82 -1.59
C THR A 80 -10.29 -8.23 -2.91
N HIS A 81 -11.00 -8.99 -3.76
CA HIS A 81 -10.51 -9.40 -5.07
C HIS A 81 -11.22 -8.65 -6.18
N ARG A 82 -10.53 -8.47 -7.31
CA ARG A 82 -11.21 -7.90 -8.48
C ARG A 82 -12.36 -8.82 -8.87
N PRO A 83 -13.57 -8.30 -9.17
CA PRO A 83 -14.62 -9.13 -9.72
C PRO A 83 -14.10 -9.75 -11.01
N ALA A 84 -14.30 -11.06 -11.18
CA ALA A 84 -13.96 -11.74 -12.42
C ALA A 84 -14.61 -10.96 -13.57
N ALA A 85 -13.83 -10.62 -14.60
CA ALA A 85 -14.36 -9.96 -15.78
C ALA A 85 -15.51 -10.82 -16.34
N GLN A 86 -16.71 -10.24 -16.40
CA GLN A 86 -17.87 -10.85 -17.05
C GLN A 86 -17.68 -10.83 -18.57
#